data_AF-A0AAW8YNN8-F1
#
_entry.id   AF-A0AAW8YNN8-F1
#
_cell.length_a   1.000
_cell.length_b   1.000
_cell.length_c   1.000
_cell.angle_alpha   90.00
_cell.angle_beta   90.00
_cell.angle_gamma   90.00
#
_symmetry.space_group_name_H-M   'P 1'
#
loop_
_entity.id
_entity.type
_entity.pdbx_description
1 polymer ?
#
loop_
_entity_poly.entity_id
_entity_poly.type
_entity_poly.pdbx_seq_one_letter_code
_entity_poly.pdbx_strand_id
1 'polypeptide(L)'
;MQTDDLVLQKFLETLRKPAIRMLKKAIDEASQSEERVYVKKATACRILDCDNKTFNEHFAGQIDVYYLGDSKMKRYLRSDVERLANKVKA
;
A
#
# COMPACT_ATOMS: atom_id res chain seq x y z
N MET A 1 7.90 30.41 36.60
CA MET A 1 8.18 29.25 35.73
C MET A 1 7.12 29.16 34.62
N GLN A 2 6.90 30.26 33.87
CA GLN A 2 5.82 30.39 32.86
C GLN A 2 6.32 30.96 31.51
N THR A 3 7.57 31.42 31.45
CA THR A 3 8.15 32.09 30.28
C THR A 3 8.73 31.11 29.27
N ASP A 4 9.22 29.95 29.71
CA ASP A 4 9.88 28.97 28.83
C ASP A 4 8.88 28.28 27.88
N ASP A 5 7.66 28.00 28.34
CA ASP A 5 6.60 27.38 27.53
C ASP A 5 6.11 28.28 26.40
N LEU A 6 6.02 29.59 26.65
CA LEU A 6 5.61 30.59 25.67
C LEU A 6 6.69 30.84 24.60
N VAL A 7 7.96 30.78 25.00
CA VAL A 7 9.09 30.84 24.08
C VAL A 7 9.16 29.58 23.23
N LEU A 8 8.98 28.40 23.84
CA LEU A 8 8.97 27.12 23.14
C LEU A 8 7.81 27.02 22.14
N GLN A 9 6.60 27.46 22.50
CA GLN A 9 5.46 27.51 21.59
C GLN A 9 5.67 28.46 20.41
N LYS A 10 6.18 29.68 20.66
CA LYS A 10 6.53 30.61 19.58
C LYS A 10 7.64 30.07 18.69
N PHE A 11 8.60 29.35 19.25
CA PHE A 11 9.68 28.69 18.49
C PHE A 11 9.13 27.54 17.63
N LEU A 12 8.20 26.75 18.16
CA LEU A 12 7.49 25.70 17.42
C LEU A 12 6.63 26.29 16.29
N GLU A 13 5.99 27.44 16.50
CA GLU A 13 5.24 28.16 15.46
C GLU A 13 6.15 28.77 14.39
N THR A 14 7.35 29.22 14.74
CA THR A 14 8.35 29.69 13.76
C THR A 14 9.06 28.54 13.05
N LEU A 15 9.12 27.35 13.65
CA LEU A 15 9.57 26.11 13.02
C LEU A 15 8.51 25.51 12.08
N ARG A 16 7.22 25.88 12.21
CA ARG A 16 6.16 25.61 11.20
C ARG A 16 6.37 26.43 9.92
N LYS A 17 7.58 26.40 9.38
CA LYS A 17 7.95 26.97 8.09
C LYS A 17 7.12 26.31 6.97
N PRO A 18 6.79 27.05 5.90
CA PRO A 18 6.12 26.52 4.71
C PRO A 18 6.72 25.21 4.21
N ALA A 19 8.04 25.06 4.30
CA ALA A 19 8.78 23.87 3.91
C ALA A 19 8.36 22.60 4.69
N ILE A 20 8.12 22.68 6.01
CA ILE A 20 7.67 21.52 6.78
C ILE A 20 6.23 21.17 6.42
N ARG A 21 5.38 22.16 6.12
CA ARG A 21 4.01 21.95 5.67
C ARG A 21 3.95 21.35 4.26
N MET A 22 4.87 21.77 3.38
CA MET A 22 5.06 21.18 2.05
C MET A 22 5.61 19.76 2.13
N LEU A 23 6.56 19.49 3.03
CA LEU A 23 7.07 18.15 3.31
C LEU A 23 5.98 17.24 3.86
N LYS A 24 5.20 17.70 4.85
CA LYS A 24 4.06 16.94 5.38
C LYS A 24 3.03 16.67 4.30
N LYS A 25 2.66 17.69 3.51
CA LYS A 25 1.72 17.54 2.40
C LYS A 25 2.22 16.56 1.34
N ALA A 26 3.51 16.61 0.97
CA ALA A 26 4.11 15.66 0.04
C ALA A 26 4.18 14.23 0.61
N ILE A 27 4.43 14.09 1.91
CA ILE A 27 4.40 12.79 2.61
C ILE A 27 2.95 12.26 2.68
N ASP A 28 1.99 13.12 2.99
CA ASP A 28 0.56 12.78 3.07
C ASP A 28 0.03 12.42 1.67
N GLU A 29 0.42 13.16 0.61
CA GLU A 29 0.06 12.86 -0.78
C GLU A 29 0.74 11.59 -1.29
N ALA A 30 2.01 11.34 -0.95
CA ALA A 30 2.69 10.09 -1.28
C ALA A 30 2.07 8.89 -0.53
N SER A 31 1.63 9.10 0.71
CA SER A 31 0.96 8.08 1.54
C SER A 31 -0.50 7.86 1.12
N GLN A 32 -1.14 8.85 0.48
CA GLN A 32 -2.47 8.75 -0.13
C GLN A 32 -2.44 8.24 -1.57
N SER A 33 -1.27 8.16 -2.21
CA SER A 33 -1.13 7.30 -3.37
C SER A 33 -1.28 5.88 -2.84
N GLU A 34 -2.43 5.26 -3.08
CA GLU A 34 -2.57 3.81 -2.91
C GLU A 34 -1.53 3.17 -3.83
N GLU A 35 -0.32 2.94 -3.29
CA GLU A 35 0.73 2.28 -4.00
C GLU A 35 0.15 0.91 -4.36
N ARG A 36 -0.20 0.74 -5.63
CA ARG A 36 -0.81 -0.51 -6.11
C ARG A 36 0.21 -1.61 -5.90
N VAL A 37 0.05 -2.36 -4.80
CA VAL A 37 1.00 -3.41 -4.44
C VAL A 37 0.73 -4.61 -5.33
N TYR A 38 1.69 -4.95 -6.18
CA TYR A 38 1.61 -6.07 -7.10
C TYR A 38 2.42 -7.28 -6.60
N VAL A 39 1.76 -8.41 -6.41
CA VAL A 39 2.38 -9.64 -5.88
C VAL A 39 2.63 -10.69 -6.97
N LYS A 40 3.60 -11.57 -6.74
CA LYS A 40 3.86 -12.74 -7.60
C LYS A 40 2.82 -13.84 -7.32
N LYS A 41 2.65 -14.77 -8.27
CA LYS A 41 1.76 -15.94 -8.11
C LYS A 41 1.98 -16.68 -6.79
N ALA A 42 3.23 -16.98 -6.45
CA ALA A 42 3.56 -17.71 -5.22
C ALA A 42 3.05 -17.00 -3.95
N THR A 43 3.13 -15.67 -3.90
CA THR A 43 2.60 -14.88 -2.79
C THR A 43 1.07 -14.88 -2.81
N ALA A 44 0.45 -14.77 -3.99
CA ALA A 44 -1.00 -14.82 -4.11
C ALA A 44 -1.59 -16.17 -3.63
N CYS A 45 -0.95 -17.29 -4.00
CA CYS A 45 -1.31 -18.62 -3.51
C CYS A 45 -1.24 -18.72 -1.98
N ARG A 46 -0.21 -18.12 -1.34
CA ARG A 46 -0.11 -18.10 0.13
C ARG A 46 -1.22 -17.28 0.78
N ILE A 47 -1.61 -16.15 0.19
CA ILE A 47 -2.69 -15.31 0.72
C ILE A 47 -4.04 -16.04 0.63
N LEU A 48 -4.26 -16.77 -0.46
CA LEU A 48 -5.47 -17.57 -0.69
C LEU A 48 -5.45 -18.94 -0.02
N ASP A 49 -4.36 -19.29 0.68
CA ASP A 49 -4.12 -20.61 1.27
C ASP A 49 -4.39 -21.77 0.30
N CYS A 50 -3.84 -21.66 -0.91
CA CYS A 50 -4.06 -22.65 -1.98
C CYS A 50 -2.76 -23.06 -2.68
N ASP A 51 -2.79 -24.20 -3.37
CA ASP A 51 -1.68 -24.64 -4.22
C ASP A 51 -1.72 -23.98 -5.62
N ASN A 52 -0.68 -24.23 -6.41
CA ASN A 52 -0.57 -23.67 -7.76
C ASN A 52 -1.64 -24.16 -8.75
N LYS A 53 -2.16 -25.38 -8.54
CA LYS A 53 -3.15 -26.01 -9.41
C LYS A 53 -4.51 -25.37 -9.15
N THR A 54 -4.92 -25.36 -7.89
CA THR A 54 -6.14 -24.71 -7.38
C THR A 54 -6.16 -23.22 -7.75
N PHE A 55 -5.02 -22.53 -7.63
CA PHE A 55 -4.91 -21.14 -8.10
C PHE A 55 -5.28 -20.98 -9.58
N ASN A 56 -4.74 -21.84 -10.45
CA ASN A 56 -4.98 -21.74 -11.88
C ASN A 56 -6.42 -22.10 -12.26
N GLU A 57 -6.99 -23.11 -11.59
CA GLU A 57 -8.33 -23.63 -11.92
C GLU A 57 -9.43 -22.68 -11.42
N HIS A 58 -9.27 -22.07 -10.25
CA HIS A 58 -10.35 -21.34 -9.58
C HIS A 58 -10.14 -19.83 -9.48
N PHE A 59 -8.89 -19.36 -9.40
CA PHE A 59 -8.60 -17.96 -9.07
C PHE A 59 -7.99 -17.16 -10.23
N ALA A 60 -7.20 -17.79 -11.10
CA ALA A 60 -6.50 -17.10 -12.19
C ALA A 60 -7.46 -16.44 -13.21
N GLY A 61 -8.69 -16.95 -13.35
CA GLY A 61 -9.72 -16.34 -14.19
C GLY A 61 -10.51 -15.22 -13.51
N GLN A 62 -10.33 -15.01 -12.20
CA GLN A 62 -11.07 -14.02 -11.41
C GLN A 62 -10.21 -12.80 -11.02
N ILE A 63 -8.92 -12.83 -11.32
CA ILE A 63 -7.95 -11.79 -10.95
C ILE A 63 -7.25 -11.29 -12.21
N ASP A 64 -7.20 -9.97 -12.38
CA ASP A 64 -6.46 -9.37 -13.48
C ASP A 64 -4.95 -9.63 -13.37
N VAL A 65 -4.34 -9.85 -14.53
CA VAL A 65 -2.90 -10.10 -14.67
C VAL A 65 -2.20 -8.83 -15.15
N TYR A 66 -1.17 -8.44 -14.40
CA TYR A 66 -0.36 -7.26 -14.69
C TYR A 66 1.08 -7.66 -15.04
N TYR A 67 1.69 -6.87 -15.92
CA TYR A 67 3.11 -6.94 -16.26
C TYR A 67 3.74 -5.60 -15.91
N LEU A 68 4.85 -5.62 -15.17
CA LEU A 68 5.53 -4.41 -14.70
C LEU A 68 6.74 -4.13 -15.57
N GLY A 69 6.72 -3.00 -16.30
CA GLY A 69 7.74 -2.65 -17.28
C GLY A 69 7.90 -3.74 -18.34
N ASP A 70 9.15 -4.09 -18.66
CA ASP A 70 9.46 -5.14 -19.65
C ASP A 70 9.45 -6.57 -19.07
N SER A 71 8.95 -6.75 -17.85
CA SER A 71 8.93 -8.07 -17.21
C SER A 71 7.85 -8.97 -17.81
N LYS A 72 8.25 -10.17 -18.27
CA LYS A 72 7.31 -11.25 -18.64
C LYS A 72 6.67 -11.96 -17.44
N MET A 73 7.00 -11.55 -16.22
CA MET A 73 6.50 -12.20 -15.01
C MET A 73 5.11 -11.66 -14.64
N LYS A 74 4.12 -12.56 -14.62
CA LYS A 74 2.75 -12.25 -14.18
C LYS A 74 2.73 -11.71 -12.75
N ARG A 75 2.01 -10.61 -12.55
CA ARG A 75 1.71 -10.00 -11.26
C ARG A 75 0.22 -9.88 -11.05
N TYR A 76 -0.18 -9.85 -9.78
CA TYR A 76 -1.58 -9.73 -9.36
C TYR A 76 -1.70 -8.58 -8.37
N LEU A 77 -2.79 -7.82 -8.45
CA LEU A 77 -3.02 -6.74 -7.49
C LEU A 77 -3.33 -7.35 -6.12
N ARG A 78 -2.58 -6.94 -5.09
CA ARG A 78 -2.70 -7.52 -3.74
C ARG A 78 -4.11 -7.37 -3.17
N SER A 79 -4.73 -6.21 -3.34
CA SER A 79 -6.08 -5.93 -2.84
C SER A 79 -7.14 -6.85 -3.44
N ASP A 80 -7.01 -7.25 -4.71
CA ASP A 80 -7.94 -8.18 -5.34
C ASP A 80 -7.76 -9.62 -4.84
N VAL A 81 -6.50 -10.03 -4.62
CA VAL A 81 -6.19 -11.33 -4.01
C VAL A 81 -6.75 -11.41 -2.59
N GLU A 82 -6.54 -10.37 -1.78
CA GLU A 82 -7.06 -10.29 -0.40
C GLU A 82 -8.60 -10.26 -0.37
N ARG A 83 -9.23 -9.55 -1.31
CA ARG A 83 -10.69 -9.52 -1.46
C ARG A 83 -11.25 -10.91 -1.75
N LEU A 84 -10.59 -11.69 -2.60
CA LEU A 84 -10.98 -13.07 -2.87
C LEU A 84 -10.77 -13.99 -1.66
N ALA A 85 -9.65 -13.86 -0.95
CA ALA A 85 -9.40 -14.61 0.28
C ALA A 85 -10.51 -14.39 1.31
N ASN A 86 -10.98 -13.14 1.46
CA ASN A 86 -12.06 -12.80 2.38
C ASN A 86 -13.43 -13.36 1.95
N LYS A 87 -13.67 -13.52 0.65
CA LYS A 87 -14.90 -14.18 0.14
C LYS A 87 -14.90 -15.69 0.34
N VAL A 88 -13.73 -16.34 0.33
CA VAL A 88 -13.61 -17.80 0.52
C VAL A 88 -13.77 -18.20 2.00
N LYS A 89 -13.50 -17.29 2.93
CA LYS A 89 -13.62 -17.53 4.38
C LYS A 89 -15.00 -17.22 4.97
N ALA A 90 -15.86 -16.53 4.22
CA ALA A 90 -17.23 -16.20 4.61
C ALA A 90 -18.19 -17.32 4.20
#